data_AF-A0AAN6REB7-F1
#
_entry.id   AF-A0AAN6REB7-F1
#
_cell.length_a   1.000
_cell.length_b   1.000
_cell.length_c   1.000
_cell.angle_alpha   90.00
_cell.angle_beta   90.00
_cell.angle_gamma   90.00
#
_symmetry.space_group_name_H-M   'P 1'
#
loop_
_entity.id
_entity.type
_entity.pdbx_description
1 polymer ?
#
loop_
_entity_poly.entity_id
_entity_poly.type
_entity_poly.pdbx_seq_one_letter_code
_entity_poly.pdbx_strand_id
1 'polypeptide(L)'
;MDLPSLREECFNQSEPSRSKIGFKPETNEITTCGQDFFATTTSVVTKCISATKCCNLTVDKNSGNSLQYNCSQMFSGQLNTIPRNGIDRMVGWNTSFYHVDEGTPRAISVASRLNPFTYNVTGLINSLDMTSLKDSPSDPQGTGGSLMEAGNDHIGFALSCISTVYNIEYSMVGGNISYFSATLASGIEAAVIKAPLQVGLGTYTLYLQAALGVLLTGITVPDAMGLAFSQVGLAYASGAYKAVPAGWMRYRVEIELTMIPKASYLFLIALCFLKAAWEGGSDSGSTCER
;
A
#
# COMPACT_ATOMS: atom_id res chain seq x y z
N MET A 1 -31.95 -16.42 0.73
CA MET A 1 -30.95 -17.13 1.56
C MET A 1 -30.03 -16.06 2.10
N ASP A 2 -30.31 -15.66 3.33
CA ASP A 2 -29.73 -14.51 4.02
C ASP A 2 -28.31 -14.80 4.49
N LEU A 3 -27.39 -13.87 4.21
CA LEU A 3 -26.04 -13.84 4.78
C LEU A 3 -26.12 -13.22 6.18
N PRO A 4 -25.62 -13.89 7.23
CA PRO A 4 -25.64 -13.32 8.57
C PRO A 4 -24.59 -12.21 8.69
N SER A 5 -25.04 -11.08 9.23
CA SER A 5 -24.26 -9.93 9.67
C SER A 5 -23.22 -10.34 10.71
N LEU A 6 -21.93 -10.29 10.36
CA LEU A 6 -20.83 -10.38 11.31
C LEU A 6 -20.52 -9.00 11.90
N ARG A 7 -21.19 -8.75 13.04
CA ARG A 7 -20.72 -8.07 14.25
C ARG A 7 -19.48 -7.17 14.12
N GLU A 8 -19.74 -5.86 14.12
CA GLU A 8 -18.82 -4.82 14.57
C GLU A 8 -18.65 -4.95 16.09
N GLU A 9 -17.52 -5.49 16.55
CA GLU A 9 -17.03 -5.34 17.93
C GLU A 9 -15.63 -5.97 17.98
N CYS A 10 -14.59 -5.11 17.97
CA CYS A 10 -13.18 -5.34 18.38
C CYS A 10 -12.20 -4.54 17.48
N PHE A 11 -12.22 -3.21 17.58
CA PHE A 11 -11.04 -2.39 17.27
C PHE A 11 -10.92 -1.31 18.35
N ASN A 12 -10.32 -1.69 19.47
CA ASN A 12 -9.69 -0.77 20.40
C ASN A 12 -8.32 -1.37 20.71
N GLN A 13 -7.35 -1.07 19.84
CA GLN A 13 -5.94 -1.37 20.07
C GLN A 13 -5.11 -0.12 19.81
N SER A 14 -4.36 0.20 20.85
CA SER A 14 -3.35 1.24 20.99
C SER A 14 -2.32 1.23 19.86
N GLU A 15 -2.00 2.43 19.38
CA GLU A 15 -0.94 2.69 18.40
C GLU A 15 0.42 2.11 18.84
N PRO A 16 1.15 1.39 17.97
CA PRO A 16 2.55 1.10 18.20
C PRO A 16 3.41 2.35 17.90
N SER A 17 4.29 2.65 18.85
CA SER A 17 5.25 3.77 18.84
C SER A 17 5.99 3.93 17.51
N ARG A 18 5.75 5.08 16.86
CA ARG A 18 6.48 5.54 15.68
C ARG A 18 7.99 5.64 15.98
N SER A 19 8.80 4.94 15.18
CA SER A 19 10.24 5.21 15.08
C SER A 19 10.44 6.62 14.53
N LYS A 20 10.91 7.53 15.39
CA LYS A 20 11.33 8.88 15.00
C LYS A 20 12.58 8.78 14.13
N ILE A 21 12.44 9.04 12.83
CA ILE A 21 13.58 9.41 11.98
C ILE A 21 14.08 10.75 12.51
N GLY A 22 15.22 10.72 13.19
CA GLY A 22 15.81 11.88 13.87
C GLY A 22 16.33 12.90 12.87
N PHE A 23 15.47 13.82 12.44
CA PHE A 23 15.92 15.17 12.09
C PHE A 23 16.16 15.91 13.41
N LYS A 24 17.40 16.28 13.71
CA LYS A 24 17.70 17.26 14.76
C LYS A 24 17.14 18.60 14.28
N PRO A 25 16.11 19.18 14.92
CA PRO A 25 15.77 20.57 14.66
C PRO A 25 16.80 21.42 15.38
N GLU A 26 17.66 22.07 14.62
CA GLU A 26 18.48 23.16 15.14
C GLU A 26 17.52 24.26 15.59
N THR A 27 17.61 24.61 16.87
CA THR A 27 16.77 25.60 17.54
C THR A 27 16.93 26.95 16.85
N ASN A 28 15.92 27.35 16.08
CA ASN A 28 15.47 28.71 15.82
C ASN A 28 14.12 28.59 15.09
N GLU A 29 13.06 29.20 15.63
CA GLU A 29 11.71 29.32 15.09
C GLU A 29 11.48 28.63 13.73
N ILE A 30 11.13 27.33 13.75
CA ILE A 30 10.64 26.65 12.56
C ILE A 30 9.28 27.26 12.28
N THR A 31 9.28 28.26 11.42
CA THR A 31 8.08 28.78 10.78
C THR A 31 7.37 27.58 10.17
N THR A 32 6.21 27.23 10.71
CA THR A 32 5.32 26.15 10.22
C THR A 32 4.82 26.41 8.79
N CYS A 33 5.18 27.55 8.20
CA CYS A 33 5.05 27.86 6.79
C CYS A 33 5.87 26.90 5.92
N GLY A 34 5.24 25.84 5.41
CA GLY A 34 5.84 24.91 4.45
C GLY A 34 5.60 23.42 4.71
N GLN A 35 4.80 23.07 5.72
CA GLN A 35 4.37 21.68 5.98
C GLN A 35 2.99 21.35 5.42
N ASP A 36 2.31 22.35 4.84
CA ASP A 36 1.03 22.15 4.17
C ASP A 36 1.29 21.70 2.74
N PHE A 37 0.81 20.51 2.39
CA PHE A 37 0.93 20.01 1.02
C PHE A 37 -0.24 19.11 0.65
N PHE A 38 -0.47 18.99 -0.65
CA PHE A 38 -1.35 18.02 -1.25
C PHE A 38 -0.50 17.06 -2.07
N ALA A 39 -0.68 15.75 -1.88
CA ALA A 39 0.09 14.74 -2.58
C ALA A 39 -0.80 13.61 -3.08
N THR A 40 -0.51 13.17 -4.30
CA THR A 40 -1.05 11.95 -4.88
C THR A 40 0.05 10.91 -4.90
N THR A 41 -0.21 9.74 -4.34
CA THR A 41 0.73 8.61 -4.27
C THR A 41 0.01 7.30 -4.53
N THR A 42 0.76 6.27 -4.87
CA THR A 42 0.25 4.89 -4.93
C THR A 42 0.48 4.18 -3.61
N SER A 43 -0.43 3.30 -3.25
CA SER A 43 -0.32 2.40 -2.11
C SER A 43 -0.69 0.98 -2.52
N VAL A 44 -0.06 0.01 -1.85
CA VAL A 44 -0.33 -1.42 -2.04
C VAL A 44 -0.79 -1.96 -0.70
N VAL A 45 -1.96 -2.57 -0.68
CA VAL A 45 -2.50 -3.24 0.51
C VAL A 45 -2.62 -4.71 0.20
N THR A 46 -1.85 -5.52 0.92
CA THR A 46 -1.86 -6.98 0.75
C THR A 46 -2.38 -7.64 2.00
N LYS A 47 -3.39 -8.50 1.83
CA LYS A 47 -3.93 -9.34 2.89
C LYS A 47 -3.65 -10.79 2.54
N CYS A 48 -2.98 -11.49 3.44
CA CYS A 48 -2.70 -12.90 3.30
C CYS A 48 -3.50 -13.70 4.32
N ILE A 49 -3.93 -14.88 3.92
CA ILE A 49 -4.50 -15.89 4.80
C ILE A 49 -3.72 -17.18 4.65
N SER A 50 -3.69 -18.00 5.70
CA SER A 50 -3.08 -19.31 5.59
C SER A 50 -3.95 -20.24 4.74
N ALA A 51 -3.32 -20.86 3.75
CA ALA A 51 -3.89 -21.90 2.89
C ALA A 51 -3.29 -23.29 3.21
N THR A 52 -2.43 -23.40 4.22
CA THR A 52 -1.68 -24.62 4.60
C THR A 52 -2.59 -25.85 4.70
N LYS A 53 -3.71 -25.75 5.43
CA LYS A 53 -4.68 -26.85 5.56
C LYS A 53 -5.38 -27.20 4.25
N CYS A 54 -5.66 -26.21 3.41
CA CYS A 54 -6.33 -26.41 2.12
C CYS A 54 -5.38 -27.01 1.07
N CYS A 55 -4.07 -26.81 1.24
CA CYS A 55 -3.03 -27.21 0.32
C CYS A 55 -2.54 -28.65 0.43
N ASN A 56 -3.20 -29.46 1.28
CA ASN A 56 -2.84 -30.86 1.55
C ASN A 56 -1.32 -31.07 1.58
N LEU A 57 -0.64 -30.30 2.44
CA LEU A 57 0.81 -30.39 2.59
C LEU A 57 1.14 -31.76 3.20
N THR A 58 2.08 -32.48 2.58
CA THR A 58 2.53 -33.79 3.06
C THR A 58 4.04 -33.90 2.99
N VAL A 59 4.64 -34.40 4.08
CA VAL A 59 6.08 -34.68 4.13
C VAL A 59 6.36 -35.97 3.37
N ASP A 60 7.30 -35.92 2.43
CA ASP A 60 7.78 -37.12 1.75
C ASP A 60 8.54 -38.01 2.75
N LYS A 61 7.97 -39.19 3.03
CA LYS A 61 8.51 -40.16 3.99
C LYS A 61 9.88 -40.71 3.59
N ASN A 62 10.23 -40.67 2.31
CA ASN A 62 11.48 -41.24 1.81
C ASN A 62 12.67 -40.29 1.99
N SER A 63 12.45 -38.98 1.80
CA SER A 63 13.50 -37.98 1.88
C SER A 63 13.53 -37.23 3.22
N GLY A 64 12.41 -37.18 3.95
CA GLY A 64 12.28 -36.50 5.25
C GLY A 64 12.58 -34.99 5.21
N ASN A 65 12.84 -34.44 4.04
CA ASN A 65 13.32 -33.08 3.77
C ASN A 65 12.55 -32.40 2.64
N SER A 66 11.57 -33.10 2.07
CA SER A 66 10.78 -32.62 0.96
C SER A 66 9.32 -32.50 1.36
N LEU A 67 8.72 -31.40 0.95
CA LEU A 67 7.31 -31.10 1.20
C LEU A 67 6.54 -31.12 -0.11
N GLN A 68 5.64 -32.08 -0.25
CA GLN A 68 4.67 -32.10 -1.34
C GLN A 68 3.50 -31.17 -0.98
N TYR A 69 3.02 -30.41 -1.96
CA TYR A 69 1.85 -29.57 -1.80
C TYR A 69 0.89 -29.75 -2.98
N ASN A 70 -0.40 -29.76 -2.69
CA ASN A 70 -1.46 -29.86 -3.67
C ASN A 70 -2.63 -28.95 -3.26
N CYS A 71 -2.53 -27.68 -3.65
CA CYS A 71 -3.60 -26.70 -3.40
C CYS A 71 -4.65 -26.71 -4.51
N SER A 72 -4.22 -26.93 -5.75
CA SER A 72 -5.08 -27.01 -6.93
C SER A 72 -4.32 -27.66 -8.08
N GLN A 73 -5.01 -28.00 -9.17
CA GLN A 73 -4.39 -28.52 -10.39
C GLN A 73 -3.32 -27.59 -11.00
N MET A 74 -3.43 -26.27 -10.78
CA MET A 74 -2.47 -25.29 -11.27
C MET A 74 -1.43 -24.87 -10.22
N PHE A 75 -1.60 -25.31 -8.98
CA PHE A 75 -0.72 -24.95 -7.86
C PHE A 75 -0.49 -26.17 -6.98
N SER A 76 0.33 -27.07 -7.52
CA SER A 76 0.80 -28.29 -6.89
C SER A 76 2.27 -28.49 -7.25
N GLY A 77 3.01 -29.17 -6.39
CA GLY A 77 4.42 -29.43 -6.63
C GLY A 77 5.11 -30.03 -5.41
N GLN A 78 6.43 -29.95 -5.43
CA GLN A 78 7.27 -30.50 -4.38
C GLN A 78 8.38 -29.49 -4.07
N LEU A 79 8.55 -29.15 -2.79
CA LEU A 79 9.61 -28.29 -2.28
C LEU A 79 10.75 -29.19 -1.82
N ASN A 80 11.83 -29.25 -2.60
CA ASN A 80 12.79 -30.36 -2.53
C ASN A 80 14.06 -30.09 -1.73
N THR A 81 14.32 -28.87 -1.28
CA THR A 81 15.52 -28.57 -0.47
C THR A 81 15.52 -27.13 0.02
N ILE A 82 16.04 -26.91 1.23
CA ILE A 82 16.55 -25.59 1.62
C ILE A 82 18.02 -25.54 1.21
N PRO A 83 18.46 -24.51 0.50
CA PRO A 83 19.84 -24.40 0.08
C PRO A 83 20.79 -24.30 1.27
N ARG A 84 21.70 -25.28 1.40
CA ARG A 84 22.71 -25.34 2.48
C ARG A 84 23.73 -24.21 2.42
N ASN A 85 23.91 -23.64 1.23
CA ASN A 85 24.76 -22.49 0.97
C ASN A 85 23.79 -21.38 0.59
N GLY A 86 23.76 -20.25 1.30
CA GLY A 86 22.80 -19.16 1.13
C GLY A 86 22.84 -18.43 -0.23
N ILE A 87 23.14 -19.13 -1.33
CA ILE A 87 23.25 -18.72 -2.73
C ILE A 87 22.30 -19.56 -3.62
N ASP A 88 21.99 -20.82 -3.27
CA ASP A 88 21.01 -21.69 -4.00
C ASP A 88 19.54 -21.32 -3.69
N ARG A 89 19.30 -20.01 -3.59
CA ARG A 89 18.07 -19.38 -3.09
C ARG A 89 16.89 -19.76 -3.97
N MET A 90 15.85 -20.36 -3.38
CA MET A 90 14.48 -20.60 -3.90
C MET A 90 14.06 -22.06 -4.17
N VAL A 91 14.85 -23.09 -3.87
CA VAL A 91 14.40 -24.49 -4.08
C VAL A 91 13.24 -24.90 -3.13
N GLY A 92 13.09 -24.21 -2.00
CA GLY A 92 11.98 -24.36 -1.06
C GLY A 92 10.87 -23.32 -1.20
N TRP A 93 10.81 -22.57 -2.31
CA TRP A 93 9.84 -21.48 -2.46
C TRP A 93 9.14 -21.54 -3.82
N ASN A 94 7.82 -21.46 -3.83
CA ASN A 94 7.05 -21.33 -5.06
C ASN A 94 5.94 -20.27 -4.91
N THR A 95 5.79 -19.44 -5.94
CA THR A 95 4.76 -18.42 -6.07
C THR A 95 3.95 -18.68 -7.33
N SER A 96 2.63 -18.54 -7.24
CA SER A 96 1.75 -18.61 -8.40
C SER A 96 0.74 -17.47 -8.37
N PHE A 97 0.57 -16.81 -9.51
CA PHE A 97 -0.37 -15.71 -9.68
C PHE A 97 -1.57 -16.20 -10.46
N TYR A 98 -2.77 -15.92 -9.95
CA TYR A 98 -4.01 -16.37 -10.57
C TYR A 98 -5.14 -15.37 -10.33
N HIS A 99 -6.22 -15.59 -11.08
CA HIS A 99 -7.49 -14.90 -10.91
C HIS A 99 -8.59 -15.94 -10.87
N VAL A 100 -9.63 -15.69 -10.08
CA VAL A 100 -10.79 -16.57 -10.00
C VAL A 100 -11.89 -15.96 -10.87
N ASP A 101 -12.14 -16.59 -12.02
CA ASP A 101 -13.18 -16.20 -12.97
C ASP A 101 -14.32 -17.21 -12.85
N GLU A 102 -15.50 -16.76 -12.39
CA GLU A 102 -16.68 -17.62 -12.15
C GLU A 102 -16.40 -18.85 -11.26
N GLY A 103 -15.49 -18.70 -10.29
CA GLY A 103 -15.08 -19.79 -9.40
C GLY A 103 -14.00 -20.72 -9.99
N THR A 104 -13.60 -20.52 -11.25
CA THR A 104 -12.47 -21.25 -11.86
C THR A 104 -11.18 -20.44 -11.76
N PRO A 105 -10.13 -20.97 -11.09
CA PRO A 105 -8.85 -20.28 -11.05
C PRO A 105 -8.20 -20.36 -12.44
N ARG A 106 -7.65 -19.24 -12.90
CA ARG A 106 -6.87 -19.14 -14.15
C ARG A 106 -5.53 -18.46 -13.87
N ALA A 107 -4.45 -19.03 -14.42
CA ALA A 107 -3.14 -18.39 -14.38
C ALA A 107 -3.19 -17.04 -15.09
N ILE A 108 -2.61 -16.01 -14.47
CA ILE A 108 -2.56 -14.67 -15.06
C ILE A 108 -1.17 -14.39 -15.59
N SER A 109 -1.09 -13.71 -16.75
CA SER A 109 0.19 -13.29 -17.31
C SER A 109 0.78 -12.11 -16.53
N VAL A 110 2.09 -11.91 -16.71
CA VAL A 110 2.84 -10.74 -16.20
C VAL A 110 2.19 -9.43 -16.66
N ALA A 111 1.66 -9.41 -17.89
CA ALA A 111 0.99 -8.26 -18.49
C ALA A 111 -0.49 -8.09 -18.09
N SER A 112 -1.05 -8.97 -17.24
CA SER A 112 -2.45 -8.86 -16.82
C SER A 112 -2.67 -7.60 -15.98
N ARG A 113 -3.72 -6.85 -16.34
CA ARG A 113 -4.11 -5.56 -15.75
C ARG A 113 -5.16 -5.71 -14.64
N LEU A 114 -5.10 -6.80 -13.88
CA LEU A 114 -6.06 -7.05 -12.81
C LEU A 114 -5.70 -6.27 -11.54
N ASN A 115 -6.71 -5.63 -10.96
CA ASN A 115 -6.65 -4.99 -9.65
C ASN A 115 -8.03 -5.15 -8.97
N PRO A 116 -8.16 -5.87 -7.85
CA PRO A 116 -7.10 -6.59 -7.13
C PRO A 116 -6.57 -7.80 -7.89
N PHE A 117 -5.41 -8.32 -7.46
CA PHE A 117 -4.85 -9.58 -7.97
C PHE A 117 -4.51 -10.54 -6.82
N THR A 118 -4.57 -11.84 -7.12
CA THR A 118 -4.34 -12.89 -6.14
C THR A 118 -3.07 -13.64 -6.46
N TYR A 119 -2.32 -14.01 -5.41
CA TYR A 119 -1.16 -14.87 -5.54
C TYR A 119 -1.09 -15.84 -4.37
N ASN A 120 -0.68 -17.07 -4.66
CA ASN A 120 -0.40 -18.09 -3.66
C ASN A 120 1.10 -18.24 -3.49
N VAL A 121 1.50 -18.58 -2.28
CA VAL A 121 2.89 -18.81 -1.91
C VAL A 121 2.98 -20.08 -1.11
N THR A 122 3.92 -20.95 -1.46
CA THR A 122 4.30 -22.10 -0.65
C THR A 122 5.77 -21.98 -0.33
N GLY A 123 6.11 -22.12 0.94
CA GLY A 123 7.47 -21.96 1.44
C GLY A 123 7.86 -23.08 2.39
N LEU A 124 9.14 -23.44 2.34
CA LEU A 124 9.82 -24.29 3.30
C LEU A 124 10.94 -23.46 3.94
N ILE A 125 10.91 -23.33 5.26
CA ILE A 125 11.85 -22.52 6.05
C ILE A 125 12.41 -23.31 7.22
N ASN A 126 13.61 -22.95 7.68
CA ASN A 126 14.19 -23.50 8.90
C ASN A 126 13.50 -22.88 10.12
N SER A 127 13.08 -23.72 11.06
CA SER A 127 12.72 -23.30 12.41
C SER A 127 13.92 -23.47 13.34
N LEU A 128 14.05 -22.56 14.31
CA LEU A 128 14.99 -22.75 15.42
C LEU A 128 14.31 -23.39 16.64
N ASP A 129 12.98 -23.36 16.73
CA ASP A 129 12.24 -23.89 17.88
C ASP A 129 10.79 -24.29 17.51
N MET A 130 10.64 -25.50 17.00
CA MET A 130 9.33 -26.07 16.65
C MET A 130 8.46 -26.43 17.85
N THR A 131 9.11 -26.88 18.92
CA THR A 131 8.48 -27.29 20.16
C THR A 131 7.74 -26.13 20.81
N SER A 132 8.39 -24.98 20.97
CA SER A 132 7.74 -23.80 21.54
C SER A 132 6.58 -23.29 20.69
N LEU A 133 6.66 -23.40 19.37
CA LEU A 133 5.60 -22.93 18.47
C LEU A 133 4.34 -23.80 18.53
N LYS A 134 4.50 -25.12 18.71
CA LYS A 134 3.37 -26.07 18.83
C LYS A 134 2.75 -26.05 20.22
N ASP A 135 3.60 -25.96 21.24
CA ASP A 135 3.18 -26.10 22.63
C ASP A 135 2.75 -24.76 23.24
N SER A 136 2.86 -23.64 22.50
CA SER A 136 2.35 -22.33 22.90
C SER A 136 0.87 -22.20 22.53
N PRO A 137 -0.07 -22.36 23.48
CA PRO A 137 -1.50 -22.16 23.24
C PRO A 137 -1.85 -20.70 22.90
N SER A 138 -0.93 -19.77 23.17
CA SER A 138 -1.05 -18.35 22.84
C SER A 138 -0.58 -18.00 21.43
N ASP A 139 0.14 -18.89 20.74
CA ASP A 139 0.62 -18.60 19.39
C ASP A 139 -0.47 -18.94 18.35
N PRO A 140 -1.05 -17.92 17.68
CA PRO A 140 -2.08 -18.15 16.66
C PRO A 140 -1.60 -19.01 15.49
N GLN A 141 -0.28 -19.12 15.28
CA GLN A 141 0.31 -19.86 14.17
C GLN A 141 0.33 -21.37 14.42
N GLY A 142 0.56 -21.79 15.67
CA GLY A 142 0.60 -23.20 16.08
C GLY A 142 -0.79 -23.83 16.11
N THR A 143 -1.75 -23.17 16.76
CA THR A 143 -3.13 -23.68 16.91
C THR A 143 -3.97 -23.50 15.64
N GLY A 144 -3.67 -22.47 14.83
CA GLY A 144 -4.36 -22.19 13.57
C GLY A 144 -4.09 -23.24 12.48
N GLY A 145 -3.05 -24.07 12.66
CA GLY A 145 -2.52 -24.97 11.64
C GLY A 145 -2.11 -24.23 10.37
N SER A 146 -1.59 -23.02 10.54
CA SER A 146 -1.02 -22.24 9.45
C SER A 146 0.38 -22.71 9.06
N LEU A 147 1.01 -23.51 9.92
CA LEU A 147 2.34 -24.06 9.75
C LEU A 147 2.26 -25.59 9.84
N MET A 148 3.10 -26.26 9.06
CA MET A 148 3.24 -27.70 9.06
C MET A 148 4.70 -28.07 9.28
N GLU A 149 4.98 -29.02 10.15
CA GLU A 149 6.33 -29.56 10.32
C GLU A 149 6.73 -30.39 9.09
N ALA A 150 7.93 -30.15 8.59
CA ALA A 150 8.49 -30.77 7.39
C ALA A 150 9.80 -31.53 7.67
N GLY A 151 9.92 -32.17 8.85
CA GLY A 151 11.08 -32.97 9.27
C GLY A 151 12.37 -32.16 9.42
N ASN A 152 13.35 -32.65 10.21
CA ASN A 152 14.67 -32.02 10.37
C ASN A 152 14.61 -30.49 10.66
N ASP A 153 13.73 -30.09 11.58
CA ASP A 153 13.53 -28.69 12.00
C ASP A 153 13.01 -27.74 10.90
N HIS A 154 12.42 -28.27 9.83
CA HIS A 154 11.80 -27.47 8.79
C HIS A 154 10.31 -27.22 9.05
N ILE A 155 9.83 -26.03 8.64
CA ILE A 155 8.43 -25.66 8.59
C ILE A 155 8.02 -25.41 7.16
N GLY A 156 6.98 -26.10 6.72
CA GLY A 156 6.21 -25.80 5.53
C GLY A 156 5.02 -24.90 5.81
N PHE A 157 4.72 -24.00 4.90
CA PHE A 157 3.50 -23.22 4.93
C PHE A 157 2.97 -22.94 3.52
N ALA A 158 1.67 -22.69 3.43
CA ALA A 158 1.04 -22.16 2.23
C ALA A 158 0.18 -20.95 2.58
N LEU A 159 0.24 -19.91 1.75
CA LEU A 159 -0.49 -18.67 1.89
C LEU A 159 -1.28 -18.38 0.61
N SER A 160 -2.46 -17.79 0.79
CA SER A 160 -3.22 -17.16 -0.29
C SER A 160 -3.33 -15.68 0.03
N CYS A 161 -2.86 -14.84 -0.87
CA CYS A 161 -2.77 -13.40 -0.67
C CYS A 161 -3.55 -12.66 -1.76
N ILE A 162 -4.29 -11.63 -1.34
CA ILE A 162 -4.97 -10.69 -2.21
C ILE A 162 -4.27 -9.34 -2.04
N SER A 163 -3.79 -8.79 -3.15
CA SER A 163 -3.13 -7.49 -3.17
C SER A 163 -3.96 -6.51 -4.00
N THR A 164 -4.25 -5.36 -3.40
CA THR A 164 -5.03 -4.29 -4.02
C THR A 164 -4.18 -3.03 -4.08
N VAL A 165 -4.14 -2.41 -5.25
CA VAL A 165 -3.41 -1.17 -5.48
C VAL A 165 -4.39 0.00 -5.46
N TYR A 166 -4.05 1.03 -4.70
CA TYR A 166 -4.85 2.23 -4.55
C TYR A 166 -4.07 3.48 -4.97
N ASN A 167 -4.77 4.43 -5.56
CA ASN A 167 -4.31 5.80 -5.72
C ASN A 167 -4.81 6.59 -4.52
N ILE A 168 -3.88 7.07 -3.71
CA ILE A 168 -4.13 7.83 -2.50
C ILE A 168 -3.88 9.30 -2.79
N GLU A 169 -4.88 10.11 -2.51
CA GLU A 169 -4.76 11.55 -2.43
C GLU A 169 -4.85 11.95 -0.96
N TYR A 170 -3.88 12.70 -0.47
CA TYR A 170 -3.90 13.18 0.91
C TYR A 170 -3.39 14.61 1.01
N SER A 171 -3.92 15.34 1.98
CA SER A 171 -3.43 16.66 2.35
C SER A 171 -2.98 16.68 3.80
N MET A 172 -1.82 17.27 4.03
CA MET A 172 -1.31 17.55 5.37
C MET A 172 -1.45 19.05 5.62
N VAL A 173 -1.97 19.43 6.79
CA VAL A 173 -2.12 20.81 7.24
C VAL A 173 -1.66 20.88 8.70
N GLY A 174 -0.63 21.69 8.97
CA GLY A 174 -0.07 21.82 10.33
C GLY A 174 0.41 20.50 10.93
N GLY A 175 0.93 19.58 10.10
CA GLY A 175 1.40 18.25 10.53
C GLY A 175 0.30 17.18 10.69
N ASN A 176 -0.97 17.54 10.50
CA ASN A 176 -2.11 16.62 10.57
C ASN A 176 -2.66 16.30 9.17
N ILE A 177 -3.09 15.06 8.94
CA ILE A 177 -3.76 14.68 7.69
C ILE A 177 -5.18 15.23 7.73
N SER A 178 -5.48 16.21 6.89
CA SER A 178 -6.80 16.88 6.85
C SER A 178 -7.73 16.31 5.77
N TYR A 179 -7.16 15.68 4.74
CA TYR A 179 -7.89 14.98 3.68
C TYR A 179 -7.16 13.67 3.36
N PHE A 180 -7.94 12.60 3.19
CA PHE A 180 -7.43 11.30 2.76
C PHE A 180 -8.51 10.64 1.90
N SER A 181 -8.18 10.35 0.65
CA SER A 181 -9.04 9.65 -0.29
C SER A 181 -8.24 8.52 -0.92
N ALA A 182 -8.80 7.30 -0.91
CA ALA A 182 -8.22 6.14 -1.54
C ALA A 182 -9.16 5.66 -2.64
N THR A 183 -8.69 5.72 -3.89
CA THR A 183 -9.40 5.24 -5.07
C THR A 183 -8.71 4.02 -5.62
N LEU A 184 -9.46 3.11 -6.25
CA LEU A 184 -8.85 1.92 -6.85
C LEU A 184 -7.93 2.35 -8.00
N ALA A 185 -6.66 1.94 -7.96
CA ALA A 185 -5.70 2.26 -8.99
C ALA A 185 -6.05 1.55 -10.31
N SER A 186 -5.56 2.09 -11.41
CA SER A 186 -5.71 1.47 -12.73
C SER A 186 -5.04 0.10 -12.77
N GLY A 187 -5.57 -0.78 -13.62
CA GLY A 187 -4.96 -2.10 -13.83
C GLY A 187 -3.52 -2.06 -14.33
N ILE A 188 -3.09 -0.96 -14.96
CA ILE A 188 -1.72 -0.76 -15.43
C ILE A 188 -0.78 -0.52 -14.25
N GLU A 189 -1.17 0.33 -13.29
CA GLU A 189 -0.38 0.56 -12.07
C GLU A 189 -0.21 -0.73 -11.26
N ALA A 190 -1.28 -1.53 -11.17
CA ALA A 190 -1.21 -2.85 -10.54
C ALA A 190 -0.28 -3.83 -11.30
N ALA A 191 -0.28 -3.79 -12.63
CA ALA A 191 0.62 -4.60 -13.44
C ALA A 191 2.10 -4.25 -13.19
N VAL A 192 2.44 -2.95 -13.03
CA VAL A 192 3.81 -2.50 -12.72
C VAL A 192 4.30 -3.06 -11.38
N ILE A 193 3.43 -3.10 -10.37
CA ILE A 193 3.76 -3.64 -9.04
C ILE A 193 3.90 -5.17 -9.08
N LYS A 194 2.99 -5.86 -9.77
CA LYS A 194 2.95 -7.31 -9.83
C LYS A 194 4.06 -7.91 -10.72
N ALA A 195 4.38 -7.28 -11.85
CA ALA A 195 5.25 -7.87 -12.87
C ALA A 195 6.64 -8.30 -12.35
N PRO A 196 7.38 -7.47 -11.58
CA PRO A 196 8.66 -7.87 -10.99
C PRO A 196 8.55 -9.13 -10.11
N LEU A 197 7.48 -9.20 -9.32
CA LEU A 197 7.25 -10.30 -8.37
C LEU A 197 6.94 -11.61 -9.11
N GLN A 198 6.22 -11.53 -10.23
CA GLN A 198 5.90 -12.68 -11.06
C GLN A 198 7.12 -13.26 -11.80
N VAL A 199 8.12 -12.42 -12.10
CA VAL A 199 9.42 -12.89 -12.64
C VAL A 199 10.43 -13.27 -11.54
N GLY A 200 9.99 -13.29 -10.28
CA GLY A 200 10.78 -13.73 -9.13
C GLY A 200 11.63 -12.65 -8.47
N LEU A 201 11.55 -11.39 -8.89
CA LEU A 201 12.24 -10.28 -8.21
C LEU A 201 11.61 -10.05 -6.84
N GLY A 202 12.43 -9.83 -5.81
CA GLY A 202 11.96 -9.60 -4.43
C GLY A 202 11.58 -10.87 -3.67
N THR A 203 11.56 -12.04 -4.32
CA THR A 203 11.25 -13.34 -3.70
C THR A 203 12.13 -13.64 -2.49
N TYR A 204 13.41 -13.26 -2.54
CA TYR A 204 14.31 -13.43 -1.40
C TYR A 204 13.91 -12.58 -0.19
N THR A 205 13.50 -11.33 -0.41
CA THR A 205 13.03 -10.44 0.66
C THR A 205 11.76 -11.00 1.28
N LEU A 206 10.85 -11.52 0.45
CA LEU A 206 9.62 -12.18 0.92
C LEU A 206 9.93 -13.43 1.75
N TYR A 207 10.86 -14.27 1.28
CA TYR A 207 11.33 -15.43 2.02
C TYR A 207 11.87 -15.05 3.41
N LEU A 208 12.73 -14.03 3.47
CA LEU A 208 13.34 -13.58 4.72
C LEU A 208 12.27 -13.07 5.71
N GLN A 209 11.30 -12.30 5.22
CA GLN A 209 10.21 -11.78 6.07
C GLN A 209 9.28 -12.89 6.54
N ALA A 210 9.01 -13.90 5.71
CA ALA A 210 8.26 -15.08 6.13
C ALA A 210 9.01 -15.89 7.20
N ALA A 211 10.33 -16.07 7.04
CA ALA A 211 11.16 -16.73 8.05
C ALA A 211 11.14 -15.94 9.38
N LEU A 212 11.27 -14.61 9.34
CA LEU A 212 11.16 -13.77 10.53
C LEU A 212 9.77 -13.87 11.18
N GLY A 213 8.70 -13.96 10.39
CA GLY A 213 7.33 -14.15 10.90
C GLY A 213 7.12 -15.48 11.63
N VAL A 214 7.92 -16.50 11.29
CA VAL A 214 7.92 -17.78 12.05
C VAL A 214 8.77 -17.70 13.32
N LEU A 215 9.87 -16.94 13.29
CA LEU A 215 10.79 -16.83 14.41
C LEU A 215 10.28 -15.89 15.52
N LEU A 216 9.51 -14.87 15.16
CA LEU A 216 9.04 -13.84 16.08
C LEU A 216 7.66 -14.16 16.63
N THR A 217 7.52 -14.16 17.95
CA THR A 217 6.22 -14.28 18.61
C THR A 217 5.43 -12.97 18.49
N GLY A 218 4.13 -13.06 18.16
CA GLY A 218 3.23 -11.91 18.07
C GLY A 218 3.01 -11.32 16.67
N ILE A 219 3.71 -11.81 15.65
CA ILE A 219 3.43 -11.50 14.23
C ILE A 219 3.20 -12.82 13.51
N THR A 220 2.14 -12.93 12.73
CA THR A 220 1.88 -14.16 11.95
C THR A 220 2.61 -14.14 10.61
N VAL A 221 2.99 -15.30 10.06
CA VAL A 221 3.57 -15.37 8.68
C VAL A 221 2.68 -14.65 7.65
N PRO A 222 1.34 -14.83 7.62
CA PRO A 222 0.49 -14.06 6.71
C PRO A 222 0.64 -12.54 6.85
N ASP A 223 0.70 -12.01 8.08
CA ASP A 223 0.81 -10.56 8.31
C ASP A 223 2.18 -10.03 7.88
N ALA A 224 3.26 -10.72 8.29
CA ALA A 224 4.63 -10.38 7.89
C ALA A 224 4.77 -10.40 6.36
N MET A 225 4.19 -11.41 5.71
CA MET A 225 4.22 -11.58 4.27
C MET A 225 3.40 -10.51 3.54
N GLY A 226 2.21 -10.17 4.03
CA GLY A 226 1.38 -9.12 3.46
C GLY A 226 2.06 -7.75 3.53
N LEU A 227 2.69 -7.44 4.65
CA LEU A 227 3.47 -6.20 4.81
C LEU A 227 4.69 -6.19 3.88
N ALA A 228 5.46 -7.29 3.85
CA ALA A 228 6.65 -7.41 3.02
C ALA A 228 6.33 -7.27 1.53
N PHE A 229 5.25 -7.90 1.05
CA PHE A 229 4.80 -7.77 -0.32
C PHE A 229 4.47 -6.33 -0.69
N SER A 230 3.76 -5.64 0.20
CA SER A 230 3.38 -4.25 0.00
C SER A 230 4.61 -3.33 -0.08
N GLN A 231 5.60 -3.53 0.80
CA GLN A 231 6.86 -2.78 0.81
C GLN A 231 7.71 -3.05 -0.43
N VAL A 232 7.89 -4.33 -0.80
CA VAL A 232 8.68 -4.73 -1.97
C VAL A 232 8.02 -4.23 -3.26
N GLY A 233 6.69 -4.36 -3.37
CA GLY A 233 5.91 -3.85 -4.50
C GLY A 233 6.07 -2.34 -4.67
N LEU A 234 5.95 -1.57 -3.59
CA LEU A 234 6.17 -0.12 -3.61
C LEU A 234 7.62 0.25 -3.92
N ALA A 235 8.60 -0.50 -3.39
CA ALA A 235 10.00 -0.28 -3.70
C ALA A 235 10.30 -0.44 -5.19
N TYR A 236 9.76 -1.48 -5.84
CA TYR A 236 9.89 -1.64 -7.29
C TYR A 236 9.15 -0.55 -8.07
N ALA A 237 7.93 -0.20 -7.63
CA ALA A 237 7.16 0.85 -8.28
C ALA A 237 7.84 2.23 -8.15
N SER A 238 8.62 2.48 -7.09
CA SER A 238 9.33 3.74 -6.88
C SER A 238 10.30 4.10 -8.02
N GLY A 239 10.87 3.10 -8.69
CA GLY A 239 11.73 3.31 -9.86
C GLY A 239 10.96 3.72 -11.12
N ALA A 240 9.65 3.45 -11.18
CA ALA A 240 8.79 3.87 -12.28
C ALA A 240 8.24 5.30 -12.08
N TYR A 241 8.22 5.80 -10.85
CA TYR A 241 7.75 7.15 -10.55
C TYR A 241 8.88 8.17 -10.68
N LYS A 242 8.56 9.31 -11.30
CA LYS A 242 9.48 10.45 -11.34
C LYS A 242 9.52 11.11 -9.97
N ALA A 243 10.73 11.33 -9.45
CA ALA A 243 10.89 12.19 -8.27
C ALA A 243 10.40 13.61 -8.60
N VAL A 244 9.37 14.06 -7.89
CA VAL A 244 8.87 15.44 -8.01
C VAL A 244 9.53 16.26 -6.90
N PRO A 245 10.23 17.37 -7.21
CA PRO A 245 10.86 18.18 -6.20
C PRO A 245 9.80 18.79 -5.27
N ALA A 246 10.06 18.78 -3.95
CA ALA A 246 9.12 19.23 -2.94
C ALA A 246 8.58 20.66 -3.16
N GLY A 247 9.35 21.53 -3.83
CA GLY A 247 8.92 22.89 -4.17
C GLY A 247 7.68 22.97 -5.07
N TRP A 248 7.44 21.95 -5.91
CA TRP A 248 6.34 21.96 -6.88
C TRP A 248 5.02 21.45 -6.31
N MET A 249 5.06 20.67 -5.21
CA MET A 249 3.85 20.19 -4.52
C MET A 249 3.39 21.11 -3.38
N ARG A 250 4.11 22.22 -3.14
CA ARG A 250 3.81 23.20 -2.07
C ARG A 250 2.76 24.24 -2.45
N TYR A 251 2.28 24.27 -3.68
CA TYR A 251 1.32 25.28 -4.10
C TYR A 251 -0.10 24.93 -3.59
N ARG A 252 -0.46 25.46 -2.42
CA ARG A 252 -1.76 26.13 -2.35
C ARG A 252 -1.59 27.40 -3.17
N VAL A 253 -2.35 27.53 -4.25
CA VAL A 253 -2.62 28.88 -4.77
C VAL A 253 -3.42 29.54 -3.67
N GLU A 254 -2.77 30.34 -2.83
CA GLU A 254 -3.46 31.39 -2.11
C GLU A 254 -4.09 32.27 -3.19
N ILE A 255 -5.38 32.08 -3.43
CA ILE A 255 -6.16 33.11 -4.11
C ILE A 255 -6.25 34.22 -3.07
N GLU A 256 -5.26 35.11 -3.08
CA GLU A 256 -5.44 36.45 -2.53
C GLU A 256 -6.58 37.08 -3.33
N LEU A 257 -7.80 36.95 -2.79
CA LEU A 257 -8.84 37.91 -3.07
C LEU A 257 -8.28 39.23 -2.54
N THR A 258 -7.67 40.02 -3.43
CA THR A 258 -7.47 41.43 -3.16
C THR A 258 -8.86 41.99 -2.89
N MET A 259 -9.18 42.20 -1.61
CA MET A 259 -10.28 43.05 -1.22
C MET A 259 -9.93 44.43 -1.78
N ILE A 260 -10.44 44.73 -2.98
CA ILE A 260 -10.33 46.07 -3.53
C ILE A 260 -10.99 47.00 -2.48
N PRO A 261 -10.23 47.92 -1.86
CA PRO A 261 -10.80 48.80 -0.86
C PRO A 261 -11.93 49.59 -1.53
N LYS A 262 -13.14 49.51 -0.96
CA LYS A 262 -14.37 50.12 -1.50
C LYS A 262 -14.20 51.60 -1.90
N ALA A 263 -13.19 52.28 -1.34
CA ALA A 263 -12.81 53.65 -1.65
C ALA A 263 -12.49 53.89 -3.14
N SER A 264 -11.75 53.01 -3.82
CA SER A 264 -11.41 53.23 -5.24
C SER A 264 -12.61 53.06 -6.18
N TYR A 265 -13.55 52.18 -5.82
CA TYR A 265 -14.81 52.00 -6.56
C TYR A 265 -15.76 53.20 -6.38
N LEU A 266 -15.87 53.73 -5.15
CA LEU A 266 -16.66 54.94 -4.89
C LEU A 266 -16.08 56.19 -5.57
N PHE A 267 -14.74 56.29 -5.67
CA PHE A 267 -14.09 57.39 -6.37
C PHE A 267 -14.37 57.37 -7.88
N LEU A 268 -14.44 56.18 -8.48
CA LEU A 268 -14.75 56.00 -9.90
C LEU A 268 -16.21 56.35 -10.21
N ILE A 269 -17.15 55.97 -9.32
CA ILE A 269 -18.55 56.40 -9.40
C ILE A 269 -18.67 57.92 -9.26
N ALA A 270 -17.96 58.53 -8.31
CA ALA A 270 -17.98 59.98 -8.13
C ALA A 270 -17.45 60.73 -9.37
N LEU A 271 -16.37 60.24 -9.99
CA LEU A 271 -15.82 60.80 -11.23
C LEU A 271 -16.78 60.65 -12.42
N CYS A 272 -17.53 59.55 -12.51
CA CYS A 272 -18.57 59.39 -13.53
C CYS A 272 -19.68 60.44 -13.37
N PHE A 273 -20.13 60.71 -12.14
CA PHE A 273 -21.11 61.78 -11.88
C PHE A 273 -20.54 63.17 -12.15
N LEU A 274 -19.28 63.42 -11.79
CA LEU A 274 -18.61 64.70 -12.05
C LEU A 274 -18.45 64.97 -13.55
N LYS A 275 -18.12 63.93 -14.34
CA LYS A 275 -18.06 64.03 -15.80
C LYS A 275 -19.44 64.30 -16.41
N ALA A 276 -20.48 63.60 -15.97
CA ALA A 276 -21.84 63.84 -16.44
C ALA A 276 -22.35 65.25 -16.09
N ALA A 277 -21.99 65.77 -14.91
CA ALA A 277 -22.31 67.14 -14.51
C ALA A 277 -21.54 68.19 -15.32
N TRP A 278 -20.30 67.90 -15.73
CA TRP A 278 -19.51 68.78 -16.59
C TRP A 278 -20.08 68.83 -18.02
N GLU A 279 -20.37 67.68 -18.62
CA GLU A 279 -20.90 67.61 -19.99
C GLU A 279 -22.34 68.14 -20.11
N GLY A 280 -23.12 68.15 -19.01
CA GLY A 280 -24.44 68.80 -18.97
C GLY A 280 -24.42 70.33 -18.91
N GLY A 281 -23.24 70.97 -18.85
CA GLY A 281 -23.09 72.43 -18.75
C GLY A 281 -22.71 73.15 -20.05
N SER A 282 -22.50 72.43 -21.16
CA SER A 282 -21.99 73.01 -22.41
C SER A 282 -22.90 72.70 -23.60
N ASP A 283 -24.16 73.12 -23.51
CA ASP A 283 -24.99 73.45 -24.69
C ASP A 283 -26.21 74.29 -24.29
N SER A 284 -26.08 75.62 -24.41
CA SER A 284 -27.03 76.50 -25.13
C SER A 284 -26.87 77.96 -24.68
N GLY A 285 -26.16 78.75 -25.49
CA GLY A 285 -25.99 80.17 -25.27
C GLY A 285 -25.34 80.85 -26.48
N SER A 286 -25.95 80.70 -27.67
CA SER A 286 -25.62 81.52 -28.83
C SER A 286 -26.76 82.49 -29.15
N THR A 287 -26.38 83.76 -29.27
CA THR A 287 -27.00 84.85 -30.07
C THR A 287 -28.38 85.36 -29.63
N CYS A 288 -28.80 86.62 -29.78
CA CYS A 288 -28.25 87.97 -30.05
C CYS A 288 -29.53 88.81 -30.22
N GLU A 289 -29.73 89.95 -29.53
CA GLU A 289 -30.33 91.16 -30.13
C GLU A 289 -30.45 92.33 -29.13
N ARG A 290 -29.86 93.46 -29.57
CA ARG A 290 -29.93 94.87 -29.12
C ARG A 290 -29.22 95.28 -27.83
#